data_AF-A0A934FCI4-F1
#
_entry.id   AF-A0A934FCI4-F1
#
_cell.length_a   1.000
_cell.length_b   1.000
_cell.length_c   1.000
_cell.angle_alpha   90.00
_cell.angle_beta   90.00
_cell.angle_gamma   90.00
#
_symmetry.space_group_name_H-M   'P 1'
#
loop_
_entity.id
_entity.type
_entity.pdbx_description
1 polymer ?
#
loop_
_entity_poly.entity_id
_entity_poly.type
_entity_poly.pdbx_seq_one_letter_code
_entity_poly.pdbx_strand_id
1 'polypeptide(L)'
;MEVRVLPMSGCMMLFLGVFTLGIAPVAMKLKERNWPQRVDEQGLLTRGGKAIAWNEFTGIEKVITRLQGGVTTERYDLHSPKGTVSIVVHRLVDGNKVLQYVWERLPEHVKTAKS
;
A
#
# COMPACT_ATOMS: atom_id res chain seq x y z
N MET A 1 11.80 -0.23 -10.11
CA MET A 1 11.26 -1.53 -9.70
C MET A 1 9.74 -1.57 -9.91
N GLU A 2 9.25 -2.56 -10.65
CA GLU A 2 7.81 -2.82 -10.82
C GLU A 2 7.29 -3.54 -9.57
N VAL A 3 6.13 -3.11 -9.04
CA VAL A 3 5.53 -3.70 -7.85
C VAL A 3 4.33 -4.56 -8.22
N ARG A 4 4.48 -5.87 -8.04
CA ARG A 4 3.44 -6.86 -8.31
C ARG A 4 2.67 -7.17 -7.04
N VAL A 5 1.38 -7.45 -7.20
CA VAL A 5 0.44 -7.77 -6.11
C VAL A 5 0.07 -9.24 -6.22
N LEU A 6 -0.07 -9.92 -5.09
CA LEU A 6 -0.55 -11.29 -5.03
C LEU A 6 -2.02 -11.36 -5.46
N PRO A 7 -2.38 -12.22 -6.44
CA PRO A 7 -3.75 -12.31 -6.92
C PRO A 7 -4.67 -12.76 -5.77
N MET A 8 -5.82 -12.08 -5.63
CA MET A 8 -6.89 -12.56 -4.75
C MET A 8 -7.65 -13.67 -5.46
N SER A 9 -8.05 -14.70 -4.72
CA SER A 9 -8.87 -15.80 -5.27
C SER A 9 -10.20 -15.25 -5.79
N GLY A 10 -10.44 -15.39 -7.10
CA GLY A 10 -11.58 -14.80 -7.80
C GLY A 10 -12.95 -15.29 -7.30
N CYS A 11 -13.02 -16.53 -6.80
CA CYS A 11 -14.25 -17.08 -6.22
C CYS A 11 -14.71 -16.27 -5.00
N MET A 12 -13.79 -15.80 -4.16
CA MET A 12 -14.14 -15.02 -2.97
C MET A 12 -14.67 -13.62 -3.33
N MET A 13 -14.13 -12.99 -4.38
CA MET A 13 -14.67 -11.72 -4.89
C MET A 13 -16.10 -11.86 -5.40
N LEU A 14 -16.42 -12.99 -6.05
CA LEU A 14 -17.76 -13.22 -6.60
C LEU A 14 -18.80 -13.38 -5.49
N PHE A 15 -18.47 -14.15 -4.45
CA PHE A 15 -19.30 -14.24 -3.23
C PHE A 15 -19.47 -12.88 -2.55
N LEU A 16 -18.38 -12.15 -2.30
CA LEU A 16 -18.46 -10.82 -1.69
C LEU A 16 -19.29 -9.85 -2.55
N GLY A 17 -19.16 -9.92 -3.87
CA GLY A 17 -19.94 -9.10 -4.81
C GLY A 17 -21.44 -9.33 -4.68
N VAL A 18 -21.88 -10.60 -4.63
CA VAL A 18 -23.31 -10.93 -4.47
C VAL A 18 -23.84 -10.48 -3.10
N PHE A 19 -23.13 -10.80 -2.01
CA PHE A 19 -23.61 -10.54 -0.65
C PHE A 19 -23.54 -9.07 -0.22
N THR A 20 -22.68 -8.26 -0.85
CA THR A 20 -22.54 -6.83 -0.53
C THR A 20 -23.12 -5.92 -1.60
N LEU A 21 -23.92 -6.47 -2.53
CA LEU A 21 -24.43 -5.75 -3.71
C LEU A 21 -23.33 -5.01 -4.49
N GLY A 22 -22.13 -5.60 -4.55
CA GLY A 22 -20.97 -5.03 -5.24
C GLY A 22 -20.23 -3.93 -4.48
N ILE A 23 -20.67 -3.51 -3.29
CA ILE A 23 -20.02 -2.43 -2.53
C ILE A 23 -18.61 -2.84 -2.09
N ALA A 24 -18.45 -4.06 -1.55
CA ALA A 24 -17.14 -4.53 -1.10
C ALA A 24 -16.10 -4.59 -2.22
N PRO A 25 -16.35 -5.23 -3.39
CA PRO A 25 -15.35 -5.27 -4.46
C PRO A 25 -15.01 -3.87 -5.01
N VAL A 26 -15.96 -2.93 -5.06
CA VAL A 26 -15.69 -1.53 -5.45
C VAL A 26 -14.80 -0.84 -4.42
N ALA A 27 -15.11 -0.96 -3.12
CA ALA A 27 -14.30 -0.37 -2.06
C ALA A 27 -12.87 -0.93 -2.04
N MET A 28 -12.71 -2.24 -2.29
CA MET A 28 -11.39 -2.87 -2.41
C MET A 28 -10.60 -2.33 -3.59
N LYS A 29 -11.22 -2.23 -4.78
CA LYS A 29 -10.57 -1.66 -5.97
C LYS A 29 -10.15 -0.20 -5.75
N LEU A 30 -10.98 0.59 -5.05
CA LEU A 30 -10.64 1.97 -4.68
C LEU A 30 -9.44 2.03 -3.72
N LYS A 31 -9.36 1.14 -2.73
CA LYS A 31 -8.19 1.03 -1.85
C LYS A 31 -6.92 0.65 -2.60
N GLU A 32 -7.01 -0.26 -3.57
CA GLU A 32 -5.85 -0.68 -4.39
C GLU A 32 -5.28 0.47 -5.23
N ARG A 33 -6.06 1.52 -5.53
CA ARG A 33 -5.55 2.71 -6.26
C ARG A 33 -4.43 3.43 -5.50
N ASN A 34 -4.41 3.29 -4.17
CA ASN A 34 -3.38 3.90 -3.33
C ASN A 34 -2.14 3.00 -3.17
N TRP A 35 -2.13 1.81 -3.76
CA TRP A 35 -0.97 0.91 -3.65
C TRP A 35 0.12 1.30 -4.66
N PRO A 36 1.39 1.02 -4.33
CA PRO A 36 2.49 1.19 -5.28
C PRO A 36 2.28 0.31 -6.52
N GLN A 37 2.43 0.91 -7.69
CA GLN A 37 2.55 0.24 -8.98
C GLN A 37 4.02 0.12 -9.40
N ARG A 38 4.77 1.22 -9.25
CA ARG A 38 6.19 1.31 -9.59
C ARG A 38 6.90 2.18 -8.57
N VAL A 39 8.11 1.79 -8.22
CA VAL A 39 9.00 2.53 -7.34
C VAL A 39 10.33 2.72 -8.05
N ASP A 40 10.83 3.95 -8.16
CA ASP A 40 12.09 4.24 -8.85
C ASP A 40 12.91 5.28 -8.07
N GLU A 41 13.95 5.82 -8.72
CA GLU A 41 14.86 6.80 -8.11
C GLU A 41 14.21 8.16 -7.90
N GLN A 42 13.19 8.49 -8.70
CA GLN A 42 12.52 9.79 -8.65
C GLN A 42 11.40 9.77 -7.60
N GLY A 43 10.71 8.63 -7.47
CA GLY A 43 9.64 8.48 -6.49
C GLY A 43 8.84 7.20 -6.63
N LEU A 44 7.54 7.36 -6.42
CA LEU A 44 6.58 6.26 -6.39
C LEU A 44 5.37 6.60 -7.26
N LEU A 45 5.02 5.68 -8.15
CA LEU A 45 3.79 5.73 -8.95
C LEU A 45 2.74 4.82 -8.33
N THR A 46 1.59 5.36 -7.98
CA THR A 46 0.45 4.59 -7.48
C THR A 46 -0.31 3.93 -8.62
N ARG A 47 -1.03 2.84 -8.33
CA ARG A 47 -1.93 2.18 -9.28
C ARG A 47 -3.08 3.08 -9.74
N GLY A 48 -3.39 4.11 -8.96
CA GLY A 48 -4.32 5.17 -9.33
C GLY A 48 -3.75 6.19 -10.32
N GLY A 49 -2.49 6.07 -10.74
CA GLY A 49 -1.80 6.94 -11.69
C GLY A 49 -1.13 8.17 -11.08
N LYS A 50 -1.00 8.25 -9.75
CA LYS A 50 -0.36 9.40 -9.09
C LYS A 50 1.14 9.15 -8.94
N ALA A 51 1.96 10.05 -9.47
CA ALA A 51 3.41 10.06 -9.23
C ALA A 51 3.74 11.03 -8.08
N ILE A 52 4.45 10.53 -7.08
CA ILE A 52 4.84 11.26 -5.87
C ILE A 52 6.35 11.14 -5.74
N ALA A 53 7.07 12.26 -5.76
CA ALA A 53 8.51 12.28 -5.60
C ALA A 53 8.92 12.05 -4.14
N TRP A 54 10.13 11.55 -3.91
CA TRP A 54 10.59 11.21 -2.55
C TRP A 54 10.55 12.38 -1.56
N ASN A 55 10.85 13.59 -2.04
CA ASN A 55 10.83 14.82 -1.25
C ASN A 55 9.41 15.36 -0.96
N GLU A 56 8.37 14.82 -1.58
CA GLU A 56 6.99 15.23 -1.36
C GLU A 56 6.32 14.46 -0.20
N PHE A 57 6.97 13.41 0.28
CA PHE A 57 6.47 12.67 1.44
C PHE A 57 6.67 13.50 2.71
N THR A 58 5.63 13.57 3.52
CA THR A 58 5.60 14.33 4.77
C THR A 58 5.58 13.44 6.01
N GLY A 59 5.27 12.16 5.86
CA GLY A 59 5.15 11.22 6.97
C GLY A 59 5.05 9.77 6.52
N ILE A 60 5.41 8.87 7.43
CA ILE A 60 5.16 7.43 7.32
C ILE A 60 4.47 6.96 8.58
N GLU A 61 3.42 6.15 8.44
CA GLU A 61 2.69 5.55 9.55
C GLU A 61 2.72 4.02 9.43
N LYS A 62 3.16 3.33 10.49
CA LYS A 62 3.07 1.87 10.56
C LYS A 62 1.73 1.46 11.17
N VAL A 63 0.88 0.85 10.35
CA VAL A 63 -0.43 0.33 10.76
C VAL A 63 -0.33 -1.18 10.97
N ILE A 64 -0.50 -1.61 12.22
CA ILE A 64 -0.53 -3.03 12.60
C ILE A 64 -1.98 -3.43 12.82
N THR A 65 -2.50 -4.35 11.99
CA THR A 65 -3.84 -4.91 12.16
C THR A 65 -3.74 -6.31 12.73
N ARG A 66 -4.29 -6.50 13.94
CA ARG A 66 -4.43 -7.81 14.57
C ARG A 66 -5.80 -8.38 14.20
N LEU A 67 -5.80 -9.49 13.48
CA LEU A 67 -7.00 -10.23 13.13
C LEU A 67 -7.32 -11.26 14.23
N GLN A 68 -8.59 -11.61 14.36
CA GLN A 68 -8.99 -12.74 15.21
C GLN A 68 -8.29 -14.02 14.72
N GLY A 69 -7.70 -14.78 15.65
CA GLY A 69 -6.87 -15.95 15.34
C GLY A 69 -5.35 -15.71 15.37
N GLY A 70 -4.89 -14.56 15.90
CA GLY A 70 -3.46 -14.30 16.14
C GLY A 70 -2.67 -13.85 14.90
N VAL A 71 -3.32 -13.76 13.74
CA VAL A 71 -2.70 -13.26 12.51
C VAL A 71 -2.50 -11.75 12.64
N THR A 72 -1.24 -11.32 12.54
CA THR A 72 -0.88 -9.91 12.52
C THR A 72 -0.50 -9.52 11.10
N THR A 73 -1.11 -8.46 10.58
CA THR A 73 -0.75 -7.89 9.28
C THR A 73 -0.20 -6.49 9.45
N GLU A 74 0.84 -6.19 8.68
CA GLU A 74 1.47 -4.87 8.67
C GLU A 74 1.20 -4.15 7.35
N ARG A 75 1.02 -2.84 7.46
CA ARG A 75 0.89 -1.89 6.36
C ARG A 75 1.61 -0.61 6.74
N TYR A 76 2.32 -0.01 5.78
CA TYR A 76 2.97 1.29 5.95
C TYR A 76 2.26 2.30 5.05
N ASP A 77 1.70 3.34 5.65
CA ASP A 77 1.02 4.43 4.94
C ASP A 77 1.98 5.63 4.82
N LEU A 78 2.30 6.00 3.58
CA LEU A 78 3.14 7.14 3.25
C LEU A 78 2.25 8.32 2.92
N HIS A 79 2.43 9.44 3.61
CA HIS A 79 1.61 10.63 3.44
C HIS A 79 2.32 11.66 2.56
N SER A 80 1.56 12.27 1.65
CA SER A 80 2.01 13.40 0.83
C SER A 80 0.83 14.36 0.57
N PRO A 81 1.07 15.61 0.16
CA PRO A 81 0.01 16.53 -0.27
C PRO A 81 -0.85 16.00 -1.42
N LYS A 82 -0.30 15.09 -2.25
CA LYS A 82 -1.00 14.46 -3.39
C LYS A 82 -1.87 13.25 -2.97
N GLY A 83 -1.74 12.81 -1.72
CA GLY A 83 -2.49 11.71 -1.12
C GLY A 83 -1.60 10.70 -0.39
N THR A 84 -2.22 9.58 -0.01
CA THR A 84 -1.57 8.51 0.75
C THR A 84 -1.21 7.33 -0.16
N VAL A 85 -0.01 6.78 0.03
CA VAL A 85 0.41 5.52 -0.59
C VAL A 85 0.49 4.44 0.47
N SER A 86 -0.24 3.35 0.31
CA SER A 86 -0.23 2.22 1.25
C SER A 86 0.65 1.08 0.74
N ILE A 87 1.70 0.75 1.48
CA ILE A 87 2.55 -0.42 1.26
C ILE A 87 2.04 -1.55 2.16
N VAL A 88 1.27 -2.46 1.57
CA VAL A 88 0.74 -3.64 2.26
C VAL A 88 1.70 -4.81 2.04
N VAL A 89 2.71 -4.95 2.90
CA VAL A 89 3.86 -5.85 2.70
C VAL A 89 3.43 -7.28 2.33
N HIS A 90 2.44 -7.84 3.04
CA HIS A 90 1.96 -9.21 2.82
C HIS A 90 1.13 -9.41 1.54
N ARG A 91 0.78 -8.34 0.82
CA ARG A 91 0.02 -8.38 -0.46
C ARG A 91 0.91 -8.14 -1.68
N LEU A 92 2.16 -7.76 -1.48
CA LEU A 92 3.10 -7.48 -2.56
C LEU A 92 4.02 -8.68 -2.79
N VAL A 93 4.28 -9.00 -4.05
CA VAL A 93 5.39 -9.89 -4.41
C VAL A 93 6.67 -9.16 -4.01
N ASP A 94 7.50 -9.81 -3.20
CA ASP A 94 8.69 -9.21 -2.59
C ASP A 94 8.41 -7.96 -1.73
N GLY A 95 7.29 -7.92 -1.01
CA GLY A 95 6.89 -6.75 -0.22
C GLY A 95 7.95 -6.19 0.74
N ASN A 96 8.78 -7.06 1.33
CA ASN A 96 9.90 -6.63 2.18
C ASN A 96 10.97 -5.85 1.40
N LYS A 97 11.29 -6.28 0.17
CA LYS A 97 12.23 -5.56 -0.69
C LYS A 97 11.67 -4.21 -1.13
N VAL A 98 10.36 -4.15 -1.42
CA VAL A 98 9.67 -2.89 -1.73
C VAL A 98 9.74 -1.93 -0.56
N LEU A 99 9.42 -2.40 0.64
CA LEU A 99 9.49 -1.59 1.86
C LEU A 99 10.91 -1.10 2.12
N GLN A 100 11.92 -1.98 2.03
CA GLN A 100 13.31 -1.61 2.23
C GLN A 100 13.76 -0.53 1.22
N TYR A 101 13.46 -0.74 -0.07
CA TYR A 101 13.81 0.21 -1.12
C TYR A 101 13.20 1.60 -0.90
N VAL A 102 11.95 1.62 -0.44
CA VAL A 102 11.23 2.84 -0.05
C VAL A 102 11.88 3.48 1.18
N TRP A 103 12.16 2.69 2.22
CA TRP A 103 12.74 3.17 3.47
C TRP A 103 14.12 3.81 3.26
N GLU A 104 14.95 3.23 2.40
CA GLU A 104 16.27 3.78 2.07
C GLU A 104 16.20 5.16 1.39
N ARG A 105 15.11 5.45 0.66
CA ARG A 105 14.94 6.67 -0.15
C ARG A 105 14.06 7.74 0.47
N LEU A 106 13.31 7.41 1.52
CA LEU A 106 12.55 8.41 2.24
C LEU A 106 13.49 9.46 2.86
N PRO A 107 13.09 10.74 2.88
CA PRO A 107 13.82 11.75 3.61
C PRO A 107 13.90 11.42 5.11
N GLU A 108 15.00 11.79 5.76
CA GLU A 108 15.19 11.50 7.20
C GLU A 108 14.09 12.11 8.09
N HIS A 109 13.60 13.30 7.73
CA HIS A 109 12.51 13.96 8.46
C HIS A 109 11.18 13.20 8.39
N VAL A 110 11.02 12.30 7.42
CA VAL A 110 9.83 11.45 7.29
C VAL A 110 9.97 10.20 8.16
N LYS A 111 11.17 9.62 8.25
CA LYS A 111 11.43 8.36 8.98
C LYS A 111 11.25 8.48 10.50
N THR A 112 11.28 9.69 11.03
CA THR A 112 11.16 9.99 12.46
C THR A 112 9.72 10.05 12.96
N ALA A 113 8.73 9.82 12.10
CA ALA A 113 7.31 9.94 12.45
C ALA A 113 6.83 8.79 13.36
N LYS A 114 6.55 9.18 14.62
CA LYS A 114 5.83 8.50 15.73
C LYS A 114 5.48 7.01 15.56
N SER A 115 6.23 6.18 16.29
CA SER A 115 5.73 4.93 16.87
C SER A 115 4.60 5.18 17.87
#